data_AF-A0A7S7RE93-F1
#
_entry.id   AF-A0A7S7RE93-F1
#
_cell.length_a   1.000
_cell.length_b   1.000
_cell.length_c   1.000
_cell.angle_alpha   90.00
_cell.angle_beta   90.00
_cell.angle_gamma   90.00
#
_symmetry.space_group_name_H-M   'P 1'
#
loop_
_entity.id
_entity.type
_entity.pdbx_description
1 polymer ?
#
loop_
_entity_poly.entity_id
_entity_poly.type
_entity_poly.pdbx_seq_one_letter_code
_entity_poly.pdbx_strand_id
1 'polypeptide(L)'
;MDQFRSRERLIWGVVGEEALKNSKILILGSSSILTSELAISLASSGIGEIVLVDCQIATEEDYGVCLSLDGEKTNIVNQPKIYLLKDFLLSLQVNIRIKCVLESPEKYLETLMNEPLNSHPLEYSVVVCCNLPGNIVENVYNLAKNGQGISSCFIISLKSRGELGQYQVFSTNQMYVTFDLSAESKNLAKLHGLQLFKPIESLINLASEIDFKELEDSSSGLNDFLSKIPFPILLVYIGLNAGLFRGSEFGMDRENLKKRFKDSLEQILKDYDFPNYIEAKRYQYLVFSDPEDLLGDQIFQLLESQKLYSNFNGQFSLNKRSFSTINVKYQIVLSWIYKFLNDFGRLPVNKELPEMHCETVSYLQLQKIFHEQYTLDVSRISNSNTGKMNISNSDFDLNISDELVQFVCRHLYCLRFIEFKNTSFRWGEIHNKISNVDPALTERLVEVFLEDISQESQLIEFLFLDFLDYIHIDKGLIKDSEEIKTNFQNYLKSLRLEYIQIPPDFIQSFEIKEEFVTSSYISGVCSQEIIKLVMGRFVPLNNLLTWNSKKCRCSTFKL
;
A
#
# COMPACT_ATOMS: atom_id res chain seq x y z
N MET A 1 24.89 17.31 -1.41
CA MET A 1 24.22 15.99 -1.33
C MET A 1 22.74 16.05 -1.67
N ASP A 2 22.00 17.13 -1.36
CA ASP A 2 20.55 17.26 -1.70
C ASP A 2 20.20 17.25 -3.20
N GLN A 3 21.15 17.44 -4.11
CA GLN A 3 20.86 17.44 -5.57
C GLN A 3 20.57 16.05 -6.14
N PHE A 4 21.14 14.98 -5.57
CA PHE A 4 21.06 13.63 -6.15
C PHE A 4 19.67 12.99 -6.05
N ARG A 5 18.85 13.36 -5.06
CA ARG A 5 17.49 12.82 -4.85
C ARG A 5 16.37 13.77 -5.27
N SER A 6 16.70 14.78 -6.07
CA SER A 6 15.72 15.80 -6.50
C SER A 6 14.50 15.19 -7.21
N ARG A 7 14.70 14.17 -8.06
CA ARG A 7 13.61 13.48 -8.80
C ARG A 7 12.73 12.62 -7.90
N GLU A 8 13.34 11.91 -6.97
CA GLU A 8 12.67 11.08 -5.98
C GLU A 8 11.86 11.91 -4.98
N ARG A 9 12.42 13.03 -4.52
CA ARG A 9 11.74 13.99 -3.65
C ARG A 9 10.49 14.60 -4.31
N LEU A 10 10.44 14.70 -5.64
CA LEU A 10 9.23 15.10 -6.36
C LEU A 10 8.11 14.05 -6.28
N ILE A 11 8.46 12.77 -6.10
CA ILE A 11 7.48 11.67 -6.07
C ILE A 11 6.95 11.46 -4.65
N TRP A 12 7.82 11.30 -3.65
CA TRP A 12 7.40 10.97 -2.27
C TRP A 12 7.44 12.12 -1.27
N GLY A 13 8.03 13.27 -1.63
CA GLY A 13 8.11 14.46 -0.77
C GLY A 13 9.06 14.30 0.41
N VAL A 14 9.17 15.35 1.24
CA VAL A 14 10.10 15.41 2.38
C VAL A 14 9.76 14.38 3.45
N VAL A 15 8.48 14.24 3.80
CA VAL A 15 8.02 13.26 4.80
C VAL A 15 8.32 11.82 4.37
N GLY A 16 8.20 11.51 3.07
CA GLY A 16 8.55 10.18 2.55
C GLY A 16 10.05 9.91 2.66
N GLU A 17 10.87 10.90 2.34
CA GLU A 17 12.33 10.80 2.46
C GLU A 17 12.78 10.59 3.92
N GLU A 18 12.14 11.27 4.88
CA GLU A 18 12.41 11.08 6.30
C GLU A 18 12.01 9.68 6.79
N ALA A 19 10.85 9.18 6.36
CA ALA A 19 10.42 7.81 6.67
C ALA A 19 11.43 6.78 6.15
N LEU A 20 11.95 6.96 4.93
CA LEU A 20 12.98 6.09 4.36
C LEU A 20 14.30 6.15 5.16
N LYS A 21 14.77 7.36 5.51
CA LYS A 21 16.00 7.54 6.31
C LYS A 21 15.93 6.93 7.71
N ASN A 22 14.73 6.85 8.30
CA ASN A 22 14.52 6.27 9.62
C ASN A 22 14.18 4.77 9.56
N SER A 23 14.01 4.21 8.36
CA SER A 23 13.66 2.81 8.19
C SER A 23 14.85 1.87 8.37
N LYS A 24 14.54 0.66 8.85
CA LYS A 24 15.51 -0.41 9.08
C LYS A 24 14.99 -1.71 8.47
N ILE A 25 15.71 -2.25 7.51
CA ILE A 25 15.29 -3.43 6.74
C ILE A 25 16.18 -4.62 7.10
N LEU A 26 15.58 -5.73 7.49
CA LEU A 26 16.29 -7.00 7.69
C LEU A 26 16.21 -7.82 6.40
N ILE A 27 17.34 -8.28 5.88
CA ILE A 27 17.39 -9.21 4.76
C ILE A 27 18.06 -10.50 5.24
N LEU A 28 17.30 -11.59 5.20
CA LEU A 28 17.72 -12.94 5.55
C LEU A 28 18.03 -13.71 4.27
N GLY A 29 19.24 -14.27 4.19
CA GLY A 29 19.77 -14.92 3.00
C GLY A 29 20.50 -13.94 2.08
N SER A 30 21.70 -14.32 1.67
CA SER A 30 22.60 -13.61 0.76
C SER A 30 22.80 -14.43 -0.52
N SER A 31 21.73 -14.52 -1.30
CA SER A 31 21.89 -15.04 -2.64
C SER A 31 22.66 -14.03 -3.50
N SER A 32 23.35 -14.53 -4.52
CA SER A 32 24.35 -13.75 -5.25
C SER A 32 23.72 -12.56 -5.98
N ILE A 33 22.62 -12.79 -6.71
CA ILE A 33 22.00 -11.75 -7.53
C ILE A 33 20.84 -11.11 -6.78
N LEU A 34 19.88 -11.91 -6.33
CA LEU A 34 18.61 -11.40 -5.82
C LEU A 34 18.81 -10.50 -4.59
N THR A 35 19.61 -10.93 -3.60
CA THR A 35 19.90 -10.09 -2.43
C THR A 35 20.70 -8.84 -2.81
N SER A 36 21.65 -8.95 -3.74
CA SER A 36 22.48 -7.82 -4.18
C SER A 36 21.64 -6.73 -4.87
N GLU A 37 20.85 -7.09 -5.88
CA GLU A 37 20.03 -6.14 -6.64
C GLU A 37 18.97 -5.46 -5.75
N LEU A 38 18.38 -6.21 -4.82
CA LEU A 38 17.47 -5.65 -3.82
C LEU A 38 18.18 -4.63 -2.93
N ALA A 39 19.32 -4.99 -2.35
CA ALA A 39 20.04 -4.12 -1.42
C ALA A 39 20.57 -2.85 -2.12
N ILE A 40 21.05 -2.96 -3.36
CA ILE A 40 21.50 -1.83 -4.19
C ILE A 40 20.32 -0.88 -4.44
N SER A 41 19.17 -1.41 -4.83
CA SER A 41 17.96 -0.62 -5.10
C SER A 41 17.47 0.12 -3.83
N LEU A 42 17.43 -0.58 -2.69
CA LEU A 42 17.05 0.00 -1.40
C LEU A 42 18.03 1.08 -0.93
N ALA A 43 19.34 0.84 -1.05
CA ALA A 43 20.36 1.80 -0.64
C ALA A 43 20.34 3.06 -1.51
N SER A 44 20.14 2.89 -2.82
CA SER A 44 19.99 4.00 -3.77
C SER A 44 18.77 4.87 -3.44
N SER A 45 17.66 4.22 -3.09
CA SER A 45 16.39 4.87 -2.72
C SER A 45 16.43 5.60 -1.37
N GLY A 46 17.46 5.36 -0.56
CA GLY A 46 17.71 6.11 0.67
C GLY A 46 17.14 5.51 1.95
N ILE A 47 17.01 4.18 1.99
CA ILE A 47 16.80 3.44 3.24
C ILE A 47 17.92 3.76 4.25
N GLY A 48 17.53 3.94 5.51
CA GLY A 48 18.43 4.34 6.59
C GLY A 48 19.41 3.25 7.03
N GLU A 49 18.91 2.02 7.19
CA GLU A 49 19.71 0.90 7.65
C GLU A 49 19.28 -0.42 6.99
N ILE A 50 20.27 -1.20 6.53
CA ILE A 50 20.09 -2.59 6.08
C ILE A 50 20.88 -3.51 7.01
N VAL A 51 20.21 -4.55 7.51
CA VAL A 51 20.82 -5.63 8.28
C VAL A 51 20.83 -6.88 7.40
N LEU A 52 22.02 -7.35 7.04
CA LEU A 52 22.24 -8.57 6.25
C LEU A 52 22.58 -9.73 7.17
N VAL A 53 21.87 -10.85 7.04
CA VAL A 53 22.13 -12.09 7.79
C VAL A 53 22.29 -13.24 6.82
N ASP A 54 23.51 -13.77 6.73
CA ASP A 54 23.82 -15.03 6.05
C ASP A 54 25.25 -15.49 6.40
N CYS A 55 25.56 -16.75 6.11
CA CYS A 55 26.90 -17.34 6.22
C CYS A 55 27.46 -17.86 4.88
N GLN A 56 26.81 -17.58 3.75
CA GLN A 56 27.30 -18.03 2.43
C GLN A 56 28.65 -17.40 2.05
N ILE A 57 29.47 -18.23 1.41
CA ILE A 57 30.80 -17.88 0.91
C ILE A 57 30.74 -17.81 -0.61
N ALA A 58 31.37 -16.80 -1.21
CA ALA A 58 31.43 -16.65 -2.65
C ALA A 58 32.29 -17.75 -3.28
N THR A 59 31.73 -18.39 -4.31
CA THR A 59 32.37 -19.46 -5.07
C THR A 59 32.83 -18.95 -6.44
N GLU A 60 33.54 -19.79 -7.20
CA GLU A 60 33.90 -19.40 -8.58
C GLU A 60 32.70 -19.18 -9.48
N GLU A 61 31.57 -19.86 -9.21
CA GLU A 61 30.34 -19.69 -9.98
C GLU A 61 29.67 -18.34 -9.73
N ASP A 62 30.00 -17.66 -8.62
CA ASP A 62 29.42 -16.37 -8.26
C ASP A 62 30.18 -15.18 -8.87
N TYR A 63 31.40 -15.41 -9.35
CA TYR A 63 32.28 -14.37 -9.90
C TYR A 63 31.69 -13.75 -11.17
N GLY A 64 31.56 -12.42 -11.19
CA GLY A 64 31.05 -11.67 -12.34
C GLY A 64 29.55 -11.86 -12.60
N VAL A 65 28.81 -12.50 -11.69
CA VAL A 65 27.37 -12.75 -11.86
C VAL A 65 26.54 -11.51 -11.51
N CYS A 66 27.04 -10.66 -10.61
CA CYS A 66 26.41 -9.39 -10.25
C CYS A 66 27.45 -8.32 -9.90
N LEU A 67 27.02 -7.06 -9.82
CA LEU A 67 27.91 -5.91 -9.62
C LEU A 67 28.73 -5.96 -8.33
N SER A 68 28.16 -6.51 -7.25
CA SER A 68 28.86 -6.64 -5.96
C SER A 68 29.95 -7.72 -5.98
N LEU A 69 29.98 -8.56 -7.02
CA LEU A 69 30.91 -9.66 -7.22
C LEU A 69 31.71 -9.47 -8.52
N ASP A 70 31.86 -8.22 -8.97
CA ASP A 70 32.72 -7.82 -10.09
C ASP A 70 34.05 -7.26 -9.56
N GLY A 71 35.18 -7.67 -10.12
CA GLY A 71 36.52 -7.30 -9.63
C GLY A 71 37.59 -8.38 -9.79
N GLU A 72 38.62 -8.38 -8.94
CA GLU A 72 39.65 -9.43 -8.98
C GLU A 72 39.13 -10.72 -8.30
N LYS A 73 39.12 -11.84 -9.05
CA LYS A 73 38.62 -13.13 -8.57
C LYS A 73 39.22 -13.57 -7.23
N THR A 74 40.50 -13.28 -6.98
CA THR A 74 41.21 -13.61 -5.72
C THR A 74 40.67 -12.88 -4.49
N ASN A 75 40.06 -11.71 -4.68
CA ASN A 75 39.50 -10.90 -3.61
C ASN A 75 38.02 -11.22 -3.34
N ILE A 76 37.41 -12.07 -4.18
CA ILE A 76 35.99 -12.40 -4.15
C ILE A 76 35.81 -13.84 -3.67
N VAL A 77 36.44 -14.80 -4.34
CA VAL A 77 36.26 -16.22 -4.05
C VAL A 77 36.76 -16.53 -2.63
N ASN A 78 36.03 -17.37 -1.90
CA ASN A 78 36.24 -17.72 -0.50
C ASN A 78 35.99 -16.60 0.51
N GLN A 79 35.46 -15.45 0.10
CA GLN A 79 35.02 -14.40 1.01
C GLN A 79 33.51 -14.53 1.34
N PRO A 80 33.06 -14.14 2.54
CA PRO A 80 31.63 -14.09 2.85
C PRO A 80 30.89 -13.09 1.96
N LYS A 81 29.82 -13.55 1.28
CA LYS A 81 29.07 -12.74 0.31
C LYS A 81 28.53 -11.45 0.90
N ILE A 82 28.07 -11.49 2.15
CA ILE A 82 27.51 -10.31 2.85
C ILE A 82 28.53 -9.18 3.04
N TYR A 83 29.83 -9.49 3.18
CA TYR A 83 30.86 -8.47 3.33
C TYR A 83 31.22 -7.85 1.98
N LEU A 84 31.31 -8.66 0.92
CA LEU A 84 31.48 -8.17 -0.44
C LEU A 84 30.35 -7.21 -0.83
N LEU A 85 29.10 -7.59 -0.55
CA LEU A 85 27.94 -6.74 -0.79
C LEU A 85 27.98 -5.46 0.06
N LYS A 86 28.34 -5.56 1.35
CA LYS A 86 28.50 -4.38 2.21
C LYS A 86 29.52 -3.41 1.64
N ASP A 87 30.69 -3.89 1.25
CA ASP A 87 31.76 -3.05 0.72
C ASP A 87 31.34 -2.37 -0.59
N PHE A 88 30.65 -3.10 -1.47
CA PHE A 88 30.05 -2.53 -2.68
C PHE A 88 29.04 -1.43 -2.36
N LEU A 89 28.09 -1.67 -1.45
CA LEU A 89 27.06 -0.68 -1.09
C LEU A 89 27.66 0.58 -0.45
N LEU A 90 28.71 0.44 0.36
CA LEU A 90 29.44 1.59 0.92
C LEU A 90 30.19 2.37 -0.17
N SER A 91 30.61 1.71 -1.26
CA SER A 91 31.27 2.37 -2.39
C SER A 91 30.33 3.26 -3.22
N LEU A 92 29.02 3.03 -3.17
CA LEU A 92 28.01 3.79 -3.91
C LEU A 92 27.85 5.25 -3.44
N GLN A 93 28.56 5.67 -2.39
CA GLN A 93 28.50 7.02 -1.79
C GLN A 93 27.07 7.42 -1.35
N VAL A 94 26.24 6.44 -1.05
CA VAL A 94 24.90 6.62 -0.49
C VAL A 94 24.97 6.65 1.04
N ASN A 95 24.20 7.53 1.67
CA ASN A 95 24.17 7.62 3.13
C ASN A 95 23.28 6.49 3.70
N ILE A 96 23.89 5.35 4.01
CA ILE A 96 23.24 4.15 4.55
C ILE A 96 24.08 3.51 5.65
N ARG A 97 23.41 2.95 6.67
CA ARG A 97 24.04 2.08 7.67
C ARG A 97 23.88 0.62 7.27
N ILE A 98 24.97 -0.14 7.30
CA ILE A 98 24.95 -1.57 6.94
C ILE A 98 25.53 -2.39 8.08
N LYS A 99 24.69 -3.29 8.62
CA LYS A 99 25.10 -4.27 9.62
C LYS A 99 25.11 -5.65 8.97
N CYS A 100 26.15 -6.43 9.24
CA CYS A 100 26.29 -7.80 8.76
C CYS A 100 26.34 -8.74 9.97
N VAL A 101 25.57 -9.82 9.91
CA VAL A 101 25.60 -10.92 10.89
C VAL A 101 25.99 -12.19 10.14
N LEU A 102 27.15 -12.75 10.47
CA LEU A 102 27.72 -13.92 9.79
C LEU A 102 27.19 -15.21 10.43
N GLU A 103 25.90 -15.49 10.24
CA GLU A 103 25.20 -16.68 10.71
C GLU A 103 24.21 -17.15 9.64
N SER A 104 23.91 -18.45 9.59
CA SER A 104 22.83 -18.92 8.73
C SER A 104 21.50 -18.35 9.24
N PRO A 105 20.53 -18.07 8.34
CA PRO A 105 19.21 -17.58 8.76
C PRO A 105 18.55 -18.47 9.82
N GLU A 106 18.68 -19.79 9.72
CA GLU A 106 18.15 -20.75 10.70
C GLU A 106 18.77 -20.55 12.07
N LYS A 107 20.11 -20.51 12.15
CA LYS A 107 20.83 -20.32 13.42
C LYS A 107 20.54 -18.96 14.04
N TYR A 108 20.41 -17.93 13.23
CA TYR A 108 20.06 -16.60 13.70
C TYR A 108 18.66 -16.59 14.32
N LEU A 109 17.68 -17.25 13.69
CA LEU A 109 16.32 -17.39 14.22
C LEU A 109 16.29 -18.25 15.49
N GLU A 110 17.04 -19.35 15.55
CA GLU A 110 17.18 -20.16 16.77
C GLU A 110 17.75 -19.33 17.93
N THR A 111 18.74 -18.47 17.64
CA THR A 111 19.32 -17.57 18.64
C THR A 111 18.28 -16.60 19.17
N LEU A 112 17.48 -16.00 18.27
CA LEU A 112 16.38 -15.10 18.62
C LEU A 112 15.24 -15.81 19.38
N MET A 113 14.95 -17.07 19.05
CA MET A 113 13.98 -17.89 19.79
C MET A 113 14.42 -18.16 21.22
N ASN A 114 15.72 -18.34 21.43
CA ASN A 114 16.29 -18.63 22.75
C ASN A 114 16.50 -17.37 23.60
N GLU A 115 16.30 -16.17 23.05
CA GLU A 115 16.32 -14.95 23.86
C GLU A 115 15.17 -14.96 24.88
N PRO A 116 15.42 -14.51 26.12
CA PRO A 116 14.38 -14.46 27.14
C PRO A 116 13.24 -13.55 26.68
N LEU A 117 11.99 -13.97 26.85
CA LEU A 117 10.76 -13.22 26.50
C LEU A 117 10.68 -11.77 27.04
N ASN A 118 11.57 -11.40 27.96
CA ASN A 118 11.68 -10.05 28.51
C ASN A 118 12.71 -9.16 27.77
N SER A 119 13.42 -9.66 26.75
CA SER A 119 14.25 -8.83 25.88
C SER A 119 13.35 -8.01 24.95
N HIS A 120 13.72 -6.74 24.74
CA HIS A 120 13.04 -5.91 23.76
C HIS A 120 13.35 -6.46 22.36
N PRO A 121 12.35 -6.80 21.54
CA PRO A 121 12.59 -7.35 20.21
C PRO A 121 13.28 -6.32 19.32
N LEU A 122 14.11 -6.80 18.39
CA LEU A 122 14.73 -5.95 17.39
C LEU A 122 13.68 -5.47 16.40
N GLU A 123 13.48 -4.16 16.36
CA GLU A 123 12.51 -3.52 15.47
C GLU A 123 13.06 -3.38 14.05
N TYR A 124 12.23 -3.77 13.08
CA TYR A 124 12.45 -3.62 11.65
C TYR A 124 11.19 -3.07 11.00
N SER A 125 11.37 -2.20 10.02
CA SER A 125 10.25 -1.68 9.22
C SER A 125 9.68 -2.78 8.31
N VAL A 126 10.57 -3.60 7.73
CA VAL A 126 10.24 -4.77 6.90
C VAL A 126 11.32 -5.84 7.08
N VAL A 127 10.91 -7.12 7.08
CA VAL A 127 11.82 -8.27 7.00
C VAL A 127 11.66 -8.93 5.64
N VAL A 128 12.76 -9.22 4.95
CA VAL A 128 12.78 -9.87 3.63
C VAL A 128 13.54 -11.18 3.73
N CYS A 129 12.91 -12.26 3.29
CA CYS A 129 13.47 -13.60 3.18
C CYS A 129 13.81 -13.88 1.71
N CYS A 130 15.09 -13.86 1.37
CA CYS A 130 15.57 -14.04 -0.01
C CYS A 130 15.90 -15.51 -0.28
N ASN A 131 15.15 -16.14 -1.19
CA ASN A 131 15.31 -17.53 -1.60
C ASN A 131 15.32 -18.54 -0.42
N LEU A 132 14.66 -18.18 0.69
CA LEU A 132 14.52 -19.04 1.86
C LEU A 132 13.28 -19.96 1.74
N PRO A 133 13.37 -21.21 2.23
CA PRO A 133 12.23 -22.10 2.24
C PRO A 133 11.06 -21.60 3.11
N GLY A 134 9.84 -21.98 2.73
CA GLY A 134 8.60 -21.53 3.37
C GLY A 134 8.52 -21.75 4.90
N ASN A 135 9.10 -22.83 5.45
CA ASN A 135 9.13 -23.07 6.89
C ASN A 135 9.94 -22.01 7.66
N ILE A 136 11.04 -21.51 7.07
CA ILE A 136 11.82 -20.43 7.66
C ILE A 136 11.03 -19.12 7.64
N VAL A 137 10.37 -18.82 6.51
CA VAL A 137 9.50 -17.63 6.39
C VAL A 137 8.38 -17.66 7.43
N GLU A 138 7.79 -18.83 7.67
CA GLU A 138 6.77 -19.02 8.70
C GLU A 138 7.32 -18.79 10.11
N ASN A 139 8.52 -19.30 10.42
CA ASN A 139 9.18 -19.02 11.69
C ASN A 139 9.40 -17.53 11.91
N VAL A 140 9.87 -16.80 10.88
CA VAL A 140 10.04 -15.34 10.93
C VAL A 140 8.71 -14.64 11.20
N TYR A 141 7.64 -15.03 10.51
CA TYR A 141 6.32 -14.46 10.73
C TYR A 141 5.80 -14.72 12.15
N ASN A 142 5.95 -15.95 12.65
CA ASN A 142 5.50 -16.32 14.00
C ASN A 142 6.28 -15.57 15.08
N LEU A 143 7.59 -15.40 14.91
CA LEU A 143 8.41 -14.56 15.79
C LEU A 143 7.95 -13.10 15.78
N ALA A 144 7.75 -12.52 14.58
CA ALA A 144 7.28 -11.15 14.44
C ALA A 144 5.87 -10.94 15.02
N LYS A 145 4.96 -11.91 14.82
CA LYS A 145 3.59 -11.89 15.35
C LYS A 145 3.58 -11.97 16.88
N ASN A 146 4.45 -12.79 17.46
CA ASN A 146 4.56 -12.97 18.90
C ASN A 146 5.45 -11.90 19.58
N GLY A 147 6.16 -11.09 18.79
CA GLY A 147 7.10 -10.08 19.30
C GLY A 147 8.33 -10.70 19.96
N GLN A 148 8.76 -11.89 19.54
CA GLN A 148 9.89 -12.62 20.12
C GLN A 148 11.14 -12.41 19.24
N GLY A 149 12.13 -11.67 19.75
CA GLY A 149 13.40 -11.39 19.07
C GLY A 149 13.31 -10.44 17.85
N ILE A 150 12.28 -10.57 17.02
CA ILE A 150 11.99 -9.72 15.86
C ILE A 150 10.64 -9.02 16.06
N SER A 151 10.61 -7.72 15.80
CA SER A 151 9.38 -6.93 15.70
C SER A 151 9.30 -6.30 14.31
N SER A 152 8.34 -6.74 13.49
CA SER A 152 8.06 -6.18 12.17
C SER A 152 6.60 -6.39 11.78
N CYS A 153 5.99 -5.36 11.20
CA CYS A 153 4.64 -5.45 10.67
C CYS A 153 4.59 -6.27 9.38
N PHE A 154 5.66 -6.24 8.59
CA PHE A 154 5.70 -6.82 7.25
C PHE A 154 6.82 -7.84 7.11
N ILE A 155 6.48 -8.98 6.53
CA ILE A 155 7.41 -10.06 6.16
C ILE A 155 7.23 -10.31 4.67
N ILE A 156 8.33 -10.29 3.91
CA ILE A 156 8.31 -10.50 2.47
C ILE A 156 9.11 -11.76 2.15
N SER A 157 8.51 -12.71 1.44
CA SER A 157 9.21 -13.82 0.80
C SER A 157 9.53 -13.42 -0.64
N LEU A 158 10.80 -13.41 -0.98
CA LEU A 158 11.29 -13.08 -2.32
C LEU A 158 12.03 -14.28 -2.90
N LYS A 159 11.59 -14.80 -4.04
CA LYS A 159 12.24 -15.92 -4.71
C LYS A 159 12.61 -15.60 -6.15
N SER A 160 13.71 -16.17 -6.59
CA SER A 160 14.16 -16.16 -7.98
C SER A 160 14.84 -17.50 -8.29
N ARG A 161 14.27 -18.24 -9.24
CA ARG A 161 14.77 -19.55 -9.70
C ARG A 161 14.61 -19.61 -11.21
N GLY A 162 15.73 -19.55 -11.93
CA GLY A 162 15.76 -19.51 -13.39
C GLY A 162 14.94 -18.34 -13.92
N GLU A 163 13.96 -18.68 -14.74
CA GLU A 163 13.05 -17.74 -15.39
C GLU A 163 11.89 -17.27 -14.48
N LEU A 164 11.73 -17.87 -13.30
CA LEU A 164 10.60 -17.61 -12.41
C LEU A 164 10.99 -16.73 -11.22
N GLY A 165 10.22 -15.66 -11.02
CA GLY A 165 10.32 -14.77 -9.88
C GLY A 165 9.03 -14.76 -9.06
N GLN A 166 9.16 -14.61 -7.75
CA GLN A 166 8.03 -14.52 -6.84
C GLN A 166 8.27 -13.46 -5.78
N TYR A 167 7.28 -12.60 -5.58
CA TYR A 167 7.19 -11.67 -4.45
C TYR A 167 5.95 -12.02 -3.65
N GLN A 168 6.08 -12.18 -2.35
CA GLN A 168 4.92 -12.38 -1.48
C GLN A 168 5.06 -11.61 -0.17
N VAL A 169 4.05 -10.83 0.20
CA VAL A 169 4.01 -10.04 1.44
C VAL A 169 2.98 -10.60 2.41
N PHE A 170 3.38 -10.63 3.68
CA PHE A 170 2.57 -11.00 4.83
C PHE A 170 2.57 -9.84 5.82
N SER A 171 1.47 -9.65 6.54
CA SER A 171 1.33 -8.55 7.50
C SER A 171 0.82 -9.06 8.83
N THR A 172 1.52 -8.82 9.93
CA THR A 172 1.01 -9.18 11.27
C THR A 172 -0.27 -8.41 11.64
N ASN A 173 -0.55 -7.30 10.93
CA ASN A 173 -1.77 -6.52 11.02
C ASN A 173 -2.81 -6.98 9.98
N GLN A 174 -4.06 -7.14 10.40
CA GLN A 174 -5.16 -7.54 9.50
C GLN A 174 -5.48 -6.44 8.47
N MET A 175 -5.57 -5.18 8.92
CA MET A 175 -5.95 -4.05 8.07
C MET A 175 -4.83 -3.02 8.00
N TYR A 176 -4.40 -2.72 6.77
CA TYR A 176 -3.41 -1.71 6.46
C TYR A 176 -4.05 -0.53 5.74
N VAL A 177 -3.88 0.66 6.32
CA VAL A 177 -4.35 1.92 5.74
C VAL A 177 -3.28 2.54 4.82
N THR A 178 -3.64 2.92 3.60
CA THR A 178 -2.76 3.67 2.70
C THR A 178 -3.55 4.65 1.83
N PHE A 179 -2.85 5.38 0.97
CA PHE A 179 -3.42 6.39 0.07
C PHE A 179 -3.01 6.11 -1.37
N ASP A 180 -3.99 6.01 -2.27
CA ASP A 180 -3.79 5.98 -3.71
C ASP A 180 -3.50 7.39 -4.23
N LEU A 181 -2.22 7.68 -4.43
CA LEU A 181 -1.74 8.99 -4.86
C LEU A 181 -1.63 9.15 -6.39
N SER A 182 -2.33 8.30 -7.15
CA SER A 182 -2.49 8.46 -8.60
C SER A 182 -3.15 9.79 -8.96
N ALA A 183 -2.93 10.28 -10.18
CA ALA A 183 -3.52 11.53 -10.66
C ALA A 183 -5.07 11.49 -10.63
N GLU A 184 -5.64 10.35 -11.00
CA GLU A 184 -7.08 10.10 -10.99
C GLU A 184 -7.67 10.18 -9.57
N SER A 185 -7.10 9.43 -8.63
CA SER A 185 -7.54 9.45 -7.22
C SER A 185 -7.35 10.82 -6.56
N LYS A 186 -6.28 11.55 -6.89
CA LYS A 186 -6.09 12.94 -6.44
C LYS A 186 -7.17 13.86 -6.99
N ASN A 187 -7.56 13.71 -8.25
CA ASN A 187 -8.62 14.53 -8.84
C ASN A 187 -9.99 14.22 -8.20
N LEU A 188 -10.30 12.94 -7.97
CA LEU A 188 -11.49 12.54 -7.21
C LEU A 188 -11.50 13.16 -5.81
N ALA A 189 -10.36 13.21 -5.13
CA ALA A 189 -10.27 13.84 -3.82
C ALA A 189 -10.49 15.36 -3.83
N LYS A 190 -10.16 16.04 -4.94
CA LYS A 190 -10.50 17.46 -5.12
C LYS A 190 -11.99 17.64 -5.35
N LEU A 191 -12.60 16.80 -6.19
CA LEU A 191 -14.03 16.85 -6.52
C LEU A 191 -14.92 16.57 -5.30
N HIS A 192 -14.73 15.44 -4.61
CA HIS A 192 -15.49 15.15 -3.40
C HIS A 192 -15.11 16.08 -2.23
N GLY A 193 -13.88 16.59 -2.24
CA GLY A 193 -13.40 17.64 -1.33
C GLY A 193 -14.17 18.95 -1.38
N LEU A 194 -14.99 19.19 -2.41
CA LEU A 194 -15.90 20.34 -2.50
C LEU A 194 -17.06 20.25 -1.49
N GLN A 195 -17.35 19.06 -0.96
CA GLN A 195 -18.44 18.80 0.00
C GLN A 195 -19.82 19.28 -0.52
N LEU A 196 -20.14 19.07 -1.81
CA LEU A 196 -21.39 19.59 -2.40
C LEU A 196 -22.67 18.93 -1.89
N PHE A 197 -22.58 17.77 -1.24
CA PHE A 197 -23.71 17.17 -0.52
C PHE A 197 -24.13 17.99 0.71
N LYS A 198 -23.15 18.54 1.43
CA LYS A 198 -23.37 19.47 2.54
C LYS A 198 -22.42 20.67 2.39
N PRO A 199 -22.76 21.61 1.48
CA PRO A 199 -21.90 22.73 1.14
C PRO A 199 -21.57 23.58 2.36
N ILE A 200 -20.38 24.18 2.34
CA ILE A 200 -19.95 25.11 3.38
C ILE A 200 -20.77 26.41 3.31
N GLU A 201 -21.03 27.03 4.45
CA GLU A 201 -21.91 28.21 4.55
C GLU A 201 -21.46 29.35 3.62
N SER A 202 -20.15 29.60 3.52
CA SER A 202 -19.60 30.62 2.61
C SER A 202 -19.93 30.35 1.14
N LEU A 203 -20.02 29.08 0.73
CA LEU A 203 -20.38 28.70 -0.64
C LEU A 203 -21.89 28.86 -0.87
N ILE A 204 -22.71 28.56 0.12
CA ILE A 204 -24.16 28.79 0.09
C ILE A 204 -24.45 30.29 -0.03
N ASN A 205 -23.77 31.12 0.76
CA ASN A 205 -23.92 32.57 0.72
C ASN A 205 -23.55 33.12 -0.66
N LEU A 206 -22.39 32.72 -1.18
CA LEU A 206 -21.93 33.13 -2.52
C LEU A 206 -22.91 32.69 -3.63
N ALA A 207 -23.47 31.48 -3.55
CA ALA A 207 -24.47 31.02 -4.49
C ALA A 207 -25.78 31.80 -4.36
N SER A 208 -26.19 32.16 -3.15
CA SER A 208 -27.44 32.90 -2.89
C SER A 208 -27.42 34.36 -3.36
N GLU A 209 -26.24 34.95 -3.53
CA GLU A 209 -26.05 36.30 -4.08
C GLU A 209 -26.31 36.36 -5.59
N ILE A 210 -26.39 35.21 -6.28
CA ILE A 210 -26.65 35.16 -7.71
C ILE A 210 -28.14 35.35 -7.96
N ASP A 211 -28.54 36.53 -8.42
CA ASP A 211 -29.92 36.81 -8.85
C ASP A 211 -30.08 36.63 -10.37
N PHE A 212 -30.69 35.53 -10.79
CA PHE A 212 -30.98 35.26 -12.20
C PHE A 212 -32.10 36.16 -12.77
N LYS A 213 -32.96 36.73 -11.92
CA LYS A 213 -34.10 37.56 -12.38
C LYS A 213 -33.66 38.94 -12.85
N GLU A 214 -32.69 39.55 -12.17
CA GLU A 214 -32.09 40.83 -12.64
C GLU A 214 -31.23 40.63 -13.90
N LEU A 215 -30.69 39.43 -14.10
CA LEU A 215 -29.83 39.10 -15.23
C LEU A 215 -30.66 38.92 -16.52
N GLU A 216 -31.80 38.20 -16.49
CA GLU A 216 -32.64 37.90 -17.68
C GLU A 216 -33.13 39.15 -18.46
N ASP A 217 -33.24 40.31 -17.80
CA ASP A 217 -33.67 41.57 -18.42
C ASP A 217 -32.55 42.25 -19.27
N SER A 218 -31.30 41.79 -19.18
CA SER A 218 -30.13 42.36 -19.87
C SER A 218 -29.67 41.47 -21.05
N SER A 219 -30.40 41.51 -22.14
CA SER A 219 -30.37 40.56 -23.28
C SER A 219 -29.06 40.38 -24.07
N SER A 220 -27.94 41.01 -23.70
CA SER A 220 -26.63 40.84 -24.37
C SER A 220 -25.44 40.50 -23.46
N GLY A 221 -25.57 40.59 -22.13
CA GLY A 221 -24.48 40.32 -21.16
C GLY A 221 -24.63 39.03 -20.34
N LEU A 222 -25.80 38.39 -20.39
CA LEU A 222 -26.19 37.23 -19.58
C LEU A 222 -25.28 36.01 -19.78
N ASN A 223 -25.04 35.68 -21.05
CA ASN A 223 -24.30 34.50 -21.48
C ASN A 223 -22.80 34.61 -21.15
N ASP A 224 -22.26 35.83 -21.15
CA ASP A 224 -20.87 36.11 -20.81
C ASP A 224 -20.60 36.06 -19.30
N PHE A 225 -21.58 36.42 -18.46
CA PHE A 225 -21.41 36.34 -17.00
C PHE A 225 -21.56 34.90 -16.49
N LEU A 226 -22.60 34.19 -16.94
CA LEU A 226 -22.88 32.84 -16.45
C LEU A 226 -21.85 31.79 -16.90
N SER A 227 -21.25 31.96 -18.08
CA SER A 227 -20.15 31.11 -18.57
C SER A 227 -18.85 31.25 -17.76
N LYS A 228 -18.74 32.30 -16.93
CA LYS A 228 -17.58 32.58 -16.07
C LYS A 228 -17.73 32.03 -14.65
N ILE A 229 -18.91 31.50 -14.29
CA ILE A 229 -19.17 31.00 -12.93
C ILE A 229 -18.63 29.57 -12.79
N PRO A 230 -17.83 29.28 -11.75
CA PRO A 230 -17.41 27.94 -11.38
C PRO A 230 -18.59 26.96 -11.23
N PHE A 231 -18.46 25.74 -11.78
CA PHE A 231 -19.48 24.70 -11.66
C PHE A 231 -19.92 24.38 -10.21
N PRO A 232 -19.05 24.44 -9.16
CA PRO A 232 -19.48 24.15 -7.79
C PRO A 232 -20.52 25.16 -7.29
N ILE A 233 -20.37 26.43 -7.66
CA ILE A 233 -21.30 27.51 -7.31
C ILE A 233 -22.62 27.31 -8.06
N LEU A 234 -22.57 26.96 -9.35
CA LEU A 234 -23.76 26.66 -10.15
C LEU A 234 -24.56 25.50 -9.54
N LEU A 235 -23.90 24.41 -9.14
CA LEU A 235 -24.57 23.26 -8.54
C LEU A 235 -25.22 23.60 -7.20
N VAL A 236 -24.57 24.40 -6.36
CA VAL A 236 -25.16 24.86 -5.08
C VAL A 236 -26.36 25.76 -5.35
N TYR A 237 -26.26 26.68 -6.31
CA TYR A 237 -27.35 27.55 -6.70
C TYR A 237 -28.58 26.76 -7.20
N ILE A 238 -28.36 25.83 -8.14
CA ILE A 238 -29.42 24.95 -8.67
C ILE A 238 -30.05 24.15 -7.53
N GLY A 239 -29.24 23.65 -6.59
CA GLY A 239 -29.70 22.94 -5.41
C GLY A 239 -30.57 23.80 -4.50
N LEU A 240 -30.18 25.05 -4.23
CA LEU A 240 -31.00 26.01 -3.46
C LEU A 240 -32.37 26.24 -4.10
N ASN A 241 -32.43 26.39 -5.43
CA ASN A 241 -33.68 26.53 -6.18
C ASN A 241 -34.53 25.25 -6.16
N ALA A 242 -33.90 24.09 -6.10
CA ALA A 242 -34.58 22.80 -5.95
C ALA A 242 -35.08 22.54 -4.51
N GLY A 243 -34.72 23.41 -3.55
CA GLY A 243 -35.09 23.28 -2.14
C GLY A 243 -34.08 22.50 -1.27
N LEU A 244 -32.84 22.34 -1.74
CA LEU A 244 -31.73 21.72 -0.99
C LEU A 244 -31.00 22.74 -0.10
N PHE A 245 -30.23 22.24 0.85
CA PHE A 245 -29.28 22.92 1.75
C PHE A 245 -29.87 23.89 2.79
N ARG A 246 -31.19 24.12 2.80
CA ARG A 246 -31.88 25.01 3.76
C ARG A 246 -32.68 24.28 4.84
N GLY A 247 -32.53 22.96 4.96
CA GLY A 247 -33.30 22.14 5.90
C GLY A 247 -34.77 21.92 5.49
N SER A 248 -35.21 22.46 4.34
CA SER A 248 -36.51 22.14 3.72
C SER A 248 -36.61 20.69 3.22
N GLU A 249 -35.51 19.95 3.27
CA GLU A 249 -35.35 18.57 2.81
C GLU A 249 -35.93 17.55 3.79
N PHE A 250 -36.11 17.93 5.06
CA PHE A 250 -36.58 17.03 6.12
C PHE A 250 -37.98 16.49 5.80
N GLY A 251 -38.07 15.18 5.57
CA GLY A 251 -39.32 14.47 5.25
C GLY A 251 -39.63 14.34 3.77
N MET A 252 -38.77 14.83 2.87
CA MET A 252 -38.89 14.60 1.43
C MET A 252 -38.13 13.35 0.98
N ASP A 253 -38.72 12.59 0.06
CA ASP A 253 -38.08 11.44 -0.56
C ASP A 253 -36.89 11.86 -1.45
N ARG A 254 -35.77 11.12 -1.37
CA ARG A 254 -34.52 11.37 -2.09
C ARG A 254 -34.73 11.35 -3.61
N GLU A 255 -35.66 10.52 -4.11
CA GLU A 255 -36.00 10.48 -5.54
C GLU A 255 -36.69 11.76 -6.01
N ASN A 256 -37.58 12.32 -5.20
CA ASN A 256 -38.29 13.57 -5.52
C ASN A 256 -37.32 14.77 -5.55
N LEU A 257 -36.40 14.83 -4.59
CA LEU A 257 -35.35 15.85 -4.57
C LEU A 257 -34.43 15.77 -5.80
N LYS A 258 -34.02 14.55 -6.20
CA LYS A 258 -33.26 14.33 -7.44
C LYS A 258 -34.02 14.80 -8.68
N LYS A 259 -35.33 14.54 -8.74
CA LYS A 259 -36.18 14.99 -9.85
C LYS A 259 -36.25 16.52 -9.91
N ARG A 260 -36.57 17.19 -8.80
CA ARG A 260 -36.60 18.66 -8.73
C ARG A 260 -35.26 19.30 -9.07
N PHE A 261 -34.17 18.70 -8.62
CA PHE A 261 -32.83 19.13 -8.96
C PHE A 261 -32.58 19.03 -10.46
N LYS A 262 -32.94 17.90 -11.08
CA LYS A 262 -32.81 17.70 -12.52
C LYS A 262 -33.65 18.69 -13.32
N ASP A 263 -34.90 18.91 -12.92
CA ASP A 263 -35.80 19.88 -13.55
C ASP A 263 -35.23 21.31 -13.45
N SER A 264 -34.72 21.70 -12.28
CA SER A 264 -34.04 22.99 -12.04
C SER A 264 -32.76 23.11 -12.88
N LEU A 265 -31.98 22.04 -12.96
CA LEU A 265 -30.75 21.97 -13.75
C LEU A 265 -31.04 22.17 -15.24
N GLU A 266 -32.06 21.51 -15.78
CA GLU A 266 -32.46 21.66 -17.20
C GLU A 266 -33.05 23.04 -17.48
N GLN A 267 -33.78 23.63 -16.52
CA GLN A 267 -34.35 24.97 -16.65
C GLN A 267 -33.28 26.08 -16.65
N ILE A 268 -32.30 25.98 -15.74
CA ILE A 268 -31.25 26.99 -15.54
C ILE A 268 -30.13 26.80 -16.56
N LEU A 269 -29.67 25.56 -16.74
CA LEU A 269 -28.71 25.16 -17.77
C LEU A 269 -29.46 24.76 -19.04
N LYS A 270 -30.12 25.74 -19.69
CA LYS A 270 -30.69 25.65 -21.06
C LYS A 270 -29.66 24.98 -22.00
N ASP A 271 -30.05 24.63 -23.24
CA ASP A 271 -29.17 24.00 -24.25
C ASP A 271 -28.02 24.92 -24.77
N TYR A 272 -27.32 25.59 -23.86
CA TYR A 272 -26.09 26.30 -24.10
C TYR A 272 -24.89 25.35 -23.91
N ASP A 273 -23.98 25.38 -24.88
CA ASP A 273 -22.75 24.57 -24.88
C ASP A 273 -21.60 25.25 -24.10
N PHE A 274 -21.90 25.91 -22.98
CA PHE A 274 -20.83 26.50 -22.16
C PHE A 274 -20.03 25.41 -21.45
N PRO A 275 -18.69 25.46 -21.45
CA PRO A 275 -17.86 24.43 -20.83
C PRO A 275 -18.18 24.18 -19.34
N ASN A 276 -18.46 25.24 -18.57
CA ASN A 276 -18.81 25.14 -17.16
C ASN A 276 -20.19 24.48 -16.92
N TYR A 277 -21.12 24.61 -17.87
CA TYR A 277 -22.43 23.95 -17.80
C TYR A 277 -22.30 22.45 -18.08
N ILE A 278 -21.44 22.08 -19.02
CA ILE A 278 -21.08 20.69 -19.31
C ILE A 278 -20.42 20.06 -18.07
N GLU A 279 -19.51 20.78 -17.41
CA GLU A 279 -18.92 20.37 -16.13
C GLU A 279 -19.97 20.19 -15.02
N ALA A 280 -20.88 21.14 -14.85
CA ALA A 280 -21.96 21.03 -13.86
C ALA A 280 -22.84 19.80 -14.12
N LYS A 281 -23.25 19.57 -15.38
CA LYS A 281 -23.99 18.36 -15.79
C LYS A 281 -23.21 17.07 -15.51
N ARG A 282 -21.90 17.07 -15.76
CA ARG A 282 -21.01 15.92 -15.49
C ARG A 282 -20.86 15.63 -14.00
N TYR A 283 -20.75 16.66 -13.16
CA TYR A 283 -20.44 16.55 -11.73
C TYR A 283 -21.66 16.69 -10.80
N GLN A 284 -22.87 16.75 -11.34
CA GLN A 284 -24.11 16.88 -10.56
C GLN A 284 -24.31 15.78 -9.50
N TYR A 285 -23.74 14.58 -9.72
CA TYR A 285 -23.83 13.47 -8.78
C TYR A 285 -23.20 13.82 -7.40
N LEU A 286 -22.27 14.78 -7.35
CA LEU A 286 -21.61 15.22 -6.12
C LEU A 286 -22.60 15.85 -5.11
N VAL A 287 -23.70 16.45 -5.59
CA VAL A 287 -24.76 17.02 -4.73
C VAL A 287 -25.48 15.94 -3.93
N PHE A 288 -25.49 14.70 -4.40
CA PHE A 288 -26.16 13.58 -3.76
C PHE A 288 -25.19 12.51 -3.23
N SER A 289 -23.89 12.81 -3.22
CA SER A 289 -22.83 11.91 -2.77
C SER A 289 -22.58 12.07 -1.28
N ASP A 290 -23.28 11.27 -0.46
CA ASP A 290 -23.16 11.32 0.99
C ASP A 290 -21.75 10.87 1.42
N PRO A 291 -21.03 11.66 2.25
CA PRO A 291 -19.75 11.24 2.81
C PRO A 291 -19.83 9.95 3.66
N GLU A 292 -20.96 9.66 4.31
CA GLU A 292 -21.15 8.43 5.10
C GLU A 292 -21.13 7.20 4.18
N ASP A 293 -21.93 7.21 3.11
CA ASP A 293 -21.99 6.16 2.08
C ASP A 293 -20.61 5.90 1.43
N LEU A 294 -19.78 6.94 1.27
CA LEU A 294 -18.51 6.87 0.56
C LEU A 294 -17.34 6.39 1.41
N LEU A 295 -17.20 6.94 2.62
CA LEU A 295 -16.02 6.74 3.48
C LEU A 295 -16.37 6.54 4.94
N GLY A 296 -17.48 7.12 5.42
CA GLY A 296 -17.88 7.04 6.83
C GLY A 296 -17.99 5.60 7.30
N ASP A 297 -18.66 4.74 6.53
CA ASP A 297 -18.81 3.32 6.83
C ASP A 297 -17.47 2.57 6.84
N GLN A 298 -16.58 2.86 5.90
CA GLN A 298 -15.27 2.19 5.82
C GLN A 298 -14.37 2.60 7.00
N ILE A 299 -14.36 3.89 7.35
CA ILE A 299 -13.63 4.41 8.51
C ILE A 299 -14.24 3.83 9.79
N PHE A 300 -15.56 3.75 9.88
CA PHE A 300 -16.25 3.15 11.02
C PHE A 300 -15.88 1.67 11.17
N GLN A 301 -15.99 0.86 10.11
CA GLN A 301 -15.62 -0.56 10.12
C GLN A 301 -14.17 -0.76 10.53
N LEU A 302 -13.25 0.08 10.03
CA LEU A 302 -11.85 0.07 10.48
C LEU A 302 -11.77 0.31 11.99
N LEU A 303 -12.38 1.39 12.50
CA LEU A 303 -12.34 1.74 13.92
C LEU A 303 -13.02 0.67 14.80
N GLU A 304 -14.09 0.05 14.34
CA GLU A 304 -14.79 -1.05 15.03
C GLU A 304 -13.96 -2.32 15.08
N SER A 305 -13.35 -2.71 13.96
CA SER A 305 -12.44 -3.87 13.91
C SER A 305 -11.29 -3.74 14.92
N GLN A 306 -10.97 -2.51 15.33
CA GLN A 306 -9.92 -2.19 16.28
C GLN A 306 -10.37 -2.02 17.73
N LYS A 307 -11.66 -1.77 17.99
CA LYS A 307 -12.24 -1.82 19.35
C LYS A 307 -12.08 -3.21 19.97
N LEU A 308 -12.05 -4.25 19.15
CA LEU A 308 -11.74 -5.62 19.58
C LEU A 308 -10.32 -5.78 20.14
N TYR A 309 -9.42 -4.82 19.87
CA TYR A 309 -8.00 -4.87 20.23
C TYR A 309 -7.54 -3.72 21.15
N SER A 310 -8.40 -2.75 21.43
CA SER A 310 -8.12 -1.63 22.34
C SER A 310 -9.37 -1.23 23.11
N ASN A 311 -9.35 -1.36 24.44
CA ASN A 311 -10.32 -0.68 25.27
C ASN A 311 -10.10 0.82 25.09
N PHE A 312 -11.06 1.51 24.48
CA PHE A 312 -11.11 2.97 24.28
C PHE A 312 -10.99 3.82 25.58
N ASN A 313 -10.80 3.17 26.73
CA ASN A 313 -10.64 3.77 28.05
C ASN A 313 -9.17 3.94 28.51
N GLY A 314 -8.19 3.94 27.59
CA GLY A 314 -6.94 4.66 27.84
C GLY A 314 -5.65 3.86 28.03
N GLN A 315 -5.57 2.60 27.61
CA GLN A 315 -4.27 1.94 27.40
C GLN A 315 -4.31 1.08 26.14
N PHE A 316 -3.79 1.61 25.03
CA PHE A 316 -3.31 0.75 23.94
C PHE A 316 -2.18 -0.11 24.52
N SER A 317 -2.40 -1.42 24.65
CA SER A 317 -1.32 -2.34 25.04
C SER A 317 -0.41 -2.58 23.83
N LEU A 318 0.42 -1.58 23.50
CA LEU A 318 1.43 -1.62 22.44
C LEU A 318 2.46 -2.74 22.66
N ASN A 319 2.63 -3.15 23.92
CA ASN A 319 3.74 -4.00 24.37
C ASN A 319 3.69 -5.47 23.90
N LYS A 320 2.75 -5.87 23.02
CA LYS A 320 2.61 -7.28 22.60
C LYS A 320 2.56 -7.52 21.10
N ARG A 321 2.54 -6.50 20.24
CA ARG A 321 2.36 -6.71 18.78
C ARG A 321 3.26 -5.81 17.96
N SER A 322 3.78 -6.38 16.87
CA SER A 322 4.46 -5.63 15.82
C SER A 322 3.45 -4.86 14.98
N PHE A 323 3.56 -3.53 14.92
CA PHE A 323 2.70 -2.66 14.12
C PHE A 323 3.52 -1.64 13.33
N SER A 324 2.96 -1.17 12.22
CA SER A 324 3.50 -0.03 11.50
C SER A 324 3.12 1.26 12.22
N THR A 325 4.11 1.97 12.77
CA THR A 325 3.91 3.25 13.50
C THR A 325 3.16 4.28 12.66
N ILE A 326 3.49 4.41 11.37
CA ILE A 326 2.81 5.34 10.47
C ILE A 326 1.34 4.94 10.27
N ASN A 327 1.05 3.63 10.19
CA ASN A 327 -0.33 3.16 10.03
C ASN A 327 -1.18 3.45 11.26
N VAL A 328 -0.62 3.25 12.46
CA VAL A 328 -1.27 3.62 13.73
C VAL A 328 -1.56 5.12 13.76
N LYS A 329 -0.60 5.96 13.37
CA LYS A 329 -0.83 7.42 13.30
C LYS A 329 -1.97 7.78 12.34
N TYR A 330 -2.06 7.15 11.16
CA TYR A 330 -3.20 7.36 10.25
C TYR A 330 -4.53 6.98 10.89
N GLN A 331 -4.60 5.83 11.55
CA GLN A 331 -5.83 5.36 12.21
C GLN A 331 -6.29 6.31 13.31
N ILE A 332 -5.35 6.86 14.09
CA ILE A 332 -5.65 7.89 15.10
C ILE A 332 -6.24 9.14 14.42
N VAL A 333 -5.62 9.64 13.36
CA VAL A 333 -6.15 10.81 12.63
C VAL A 333 -7.53 10.52 12.02
N LEU A 334 -7.74 9.33 11.47
CA LEU A 334 -9.04 8.91 10.95
C LEU A 334 -10.11 8.87 12.05
N SER A 335 -9.76 8.50 13.29
CA SER A 335 -10.68 8.56 14.42
C SER A 335 -11.12 10.00 14.73
N TRP A 336 -10.22 10.98 14.58
CA TRP A 336 -10.53 12.39 14.76
C TRP A 336 -11.41 12.92 13.62
N ILE A 337 -11.16 12.49 12.40
CA ILE A 337 -11.99 12.80 11.23
C ILE A 337 -13.38 12.19 11.37
N TYR A 338 -13.49 10.97 11.89
CA TYR A 338 -14.79 10.34 12.15
C TYR A 338 -15.59 11.11 13.20
N LYS A 339 -14.94 11.60 14.27
CA LYS A 339 -15.57 12.51 15.23
C LYS A 339 -16.03 13.82 14.55
N PHE A 340 -15.19 14.42 13.71
CA PHE A 340 -15.55 15.61 12.95
C PHE A 340 -16.77 15.37 12.04
N LEU A 341 -16.84 14.21 11.38
CA LEU A 341 -17.99 13.80 10.57
C LEU A 341 -19.27 13.78 11.42
N ASN A 342 -19.23 13.21 12.62
CA ASN A 342 -20.40 13.16 13.50
C ASN A 342 -20.81 14.56 14.02
N ASP A 343 -19.84 15.44 14.30
CA ASP A 343 -20.10 16.78 14.83
C ASP A 343 -20.64 17.74 13.75
N PHE A 344 -20.16 17.63 12.50
CA PHE A 344 -20.49 18.57 11.42
C PHE A 344 -21.36 17.97 10.31
N GLY A 345 -21.57 16.65 10.27
CA GLY A 345 -22.28 15.92 9.21
C GLY A 345 -21.64 16.04 7.83
N ARG A 346 -20.34 16.36 7.76
CA ARG A 346 -19.55 16.41 6.52
C ARG A 346 -18.09 16.07 6.81
N LEU A 347 -17.34 15.71 5.78
CA LEU A 347 -15.88 15.54 5.87
C LEU A 347 -15.16 16.89 5.73
N PRO A 348 -13.89 17.00 6.15
CA PRO A 348 -13.11 18.21 5.91
C PRO A 348 -13.03 18.50 4.41
N VAL A 349 -13.10 19.79 4.06
CA VAL A 349 -12.93 20.20 2.65
C VAL A 349 -11.52 19.88 2.15
N ASN A 350 -11.31 19.86 0.82
CA ASN A 350 -9.96 19.80 0.26
C ASN A 350 -9.39 21.22 0.11
N LYS A 351 -8.09 21.36 0.41
CA LYS A 351 -7.34 22.61 0.20
C LYS A 351 -7.21 22.96 -1.29
N GLU A 352 -7.08 21.95 -2.14
CA GLU A 352 -6.95 22.13 -3.59
C GLU A 352 -8.29 21.97 -4.28
N LEU A 353 -8.53 22.83 -5.27
CA LEU A 353 -9.69 22.75 -6.14
C LEU A 353 -9.37 21.94 -7.41
N PRO A 354 -10.36 21.28 -8.01
CA PRO A 354 -10.20 20.68 -9.33
C PRO A 354 -10.01 21.77 -10.40
N GLU A 355 -9.48 21.39 -11.55
CA GLU A 355 -9.53 22.25 -12.73
C GLU A 355 -10.99 22.44 -13.16
N MET A 356 -11.32 23.66 -13.57
CA MET A 356 -12.69 24.02 -13.95
C MET A 356 -12.69 25.22 -14.89
N HIS A 357 -13.70 25.30 -15.75
CA HIS A 357 -13.90 26.43 -16.64
C HIS A 357 -14.61 27.59 -15.91
N CYS A 358 -13.89 28.68 -15.65
CA CYS A 358 -14.44 29.89 -15.04
C CYS A 358 -13.49 31.09 -15.23
N GLU A 359 -13.93 32.28 -14.81
CA GLU A 359 -13.06 33.46 -14.75
C GLU A 359 -12.03 33.34 -13.61
N THR A 360 -10.82 33.84 -13.85
CA THR A 360 -9.71 33.78 -12.89
C THR A 360 -10.07 34.41 -11.54
N VAL A 361 -10.80 35.52 -11.53
CA VAL A 361 -11.22 36.19 -10.29
C VAL A 361 -12.13 35.29 -9.46
N SER A 362 -13.13 34.68 -10.10
CA SER A 362 -14.06 33.74 -9.46
C SER A 362 -13.34 32.49 -8.93
N TYR A 363 -12.37 31.96 -9.68
CA TYR A 363 -11.55 30.84 -9.23
C TYR A 363 -10.74 31.19 -7.97
N LEU A 364 -10.07 32.35 -7.97
CA LEU A 364 -9.27 32.79 -6.83
C LEU A 364 -10.11 33.07 -5.58
N GLN A 365 -11.32 33.62 -5.76
CA GLN A 365 -12.27 33.80 -4.66
C GLN A 365 -12.68 32.45 -4.06
N LEU A 366 -13.03 31.47 -4.90
CA LEU A 366 -13.38 30.12 -4.45
C LEU A 366 -12.19 29.45 -3.74
N GLN A 367 -10.98 29.58 -4.30
CA GLN A 367 -9.76 29.04 -3.72
C GLN A 367 -9.50 29.62 -2.32
N LYS A 368 -9.71 30.92 -2.14
CA LYS A 368 -9.57 31.57 -0.83
C LYS A 368 -10.56 31.01 0.19
N ILE A 369 -11.83 30.90 -0.18
CA ILE A 369 -12.89 30.35 0.70
C ILE A 369 -12.52 28.92 1.15
N PHE A 370 -12.14 28.05 0.20
CA PHE A 370 -11.77 26.67 0.52
C PHE A 370 -10.47 26.56 1.32
N HIS A 371 -9.51 27.46 1.10
CA HIS A 371 -8.28 27.50 1.87
C HIS A 371 -8.51 27.90 3.34
N GLU A 372 -9.32 28.93 3.57
CA GLU A 372 -9.71 29.39 4.91
C GLU A 372 -10.49 28.29 5.63
N GLN A 373 -11.49 27.69 4.97
CA GLN A 373 -12.28 26.62 5.54
C GLN A 373 -11.45 25.36 5.83
N TYR A 374 -10.52 24.99 4.95
CA TYR A 374 -9.61 23.87 5.18
C TYR A 374 -8.76 24.08 6.43
N THR A 375 -8.21 25.29 6.60
CA THR A 375 -7.39 25.63 7.76
C THR A 375 -8.21 25.54 9.06
N LEU A 376 -9.45 26.02 9.02
CA LEU A 376 -10.39 25.88 10.14
C LEU A 376 -10.72 24.41 10.43
N ASP A 377 -11.05 23.61 9.42
CA ASP A 377 -11.38 22.19 9.57
C ASP A 377 -10.20 21.40 10.17
N VAL A 378 -8.98 21.58 9.64
CA VAL A 378 -7.76 20.93 10.17
C VAL A 378 -7.51 21.34 11.62
N SER A 379 -7.70 22.61 11.97
CA SER A 379 -7.54 23.08 13.35
C SER A 379 -8.56 22.44 14.30
N ARG A 380 -9.80 22.22 13.86
CA ARG A 380 -10.86 21.56 14.65
C ARG A 380 -10.56 20.08 14.86
N ILE A 381 -10.09 19.40 13.81
CA ILE A 381 -9.66 17.99 13.87
C ILE A 381 -8.49 17.87 14.85
N SER A 382 -7.50 18.76 14.77
CA SER A 382 -6.32 18.76 15.63
C SER A 382 -6.65 19.13 17.08
N ASN A 383 -7.57 20.09 17.32
CA ASN A 383 -7.96 20.52 18.67
C ASN A 383 -8.80 19.48 19.44
N SER A 384 -9.40 18.51 18.73
CA SER A 384 -10.06 17.36 19.36
C SER A 384 -9.10 16.46 20.17
N ASN A 385 -7.78 16.73 20.08
CA ASN A 385 -6.66 16.06 20.77
C ASN A 385 -6.55 16.35 22.29
N THR A 386 -7.05 17.48 22.79
CA THR A 386 -6.65 18.02 24.12
C THR A 386 -7.11 17.23 25.36
N GLY A 387 -7.87 16.13 25.20
CA GLY A 387 -8.44 15.40 26.33
C GLY A 387 -7.76 14.11 26.77
N LYS A 388 -7.04 13.35 25.93
CA LYS A 388 -6.88 11.90 26.19
C LYS A 388 -5.63 11.14 25.69
N MET A 389 -4.51 11.78 25.35
CA MET A 389 -3.29 11.01 24.99
C MET A 389 -2.02 11.48 25.72
N ASN A 390 -1.98 11.31 27.04
CA ASN A 390 -0.71 11.14 27.75
C ASN A 390 -0.24 9.70 27.56
N ILE A 391 0.29 9.38 26.38
CA ILE A 391 1.02 8.12 26.16
C ILE A 391 2.50 8.40 26.44
N SER A 392 2.81 8.70 27.70
CA SER A 392 4.19 9.01 28.12
C SER A 392 4.94 7.78 28.64
N ASN A 393 4.50 6.56 28.31
CA ASN A 393 5.04 5.31 28.84
C ASN A 393 5.33 4.22 27.77
N SER A 394 5.47 4.59 26.50
CA SER A 394 5.89 3.64 25.46
C SER A 394 7.09 4.16 24.69
N ASP A 395 8.07 3.30 24.39
CA ASP A 395 9.25 3.59 23.57
C ASP A 395 8.92 4.07 22.13
N PHE A 396 7.64 4.11 21.76
CA PHE A 396 7.14 4.53 20.45
C PHE A 396 6.78 6.02 20.41
N ASP A 397 7.40 6.76 19.49
CA ASP A 397 7.00 8.14 19.18
C ASP A 397 5.68 8.19 18.39
N LEU A 398 4.58 8.24 19.12
CA LEU A 398 3.23 8.41 18.58
C LEU A 398 2.85 9.88 18.39
N ASN A 399 3.80 10.82 18.40
CA ASN A 399 3.50 12.21 18.07
C ASN A 399 3.00 12.33 16.63
N ILE A 400 1.82 12.94 16.50
CA ILE A 400 1.17 13.23 15.23
C ILE A 400 1.46 14.69 14.91
N SER A 401 2.23 14.93 13.84
CA SER A 401 2.53 16.28 13.37
C SER A 401 1.33 16.89 12.64
N ASP A 402 1.24 18.23 12.64
CA ASP A 402 0.23 18.95 11.86
C ASP A 402 0.34 18.63 10.36
N GLU A 403 1.55 18.39 9.86
CA GLU A 403 1.77 17.97 8.47
C GLU A 403 1.11 16.63 8.15
N LEU A 404 1.11 15.69 9.10
CA LEU A 404 0.45 14.40 8.92
C LEU A 404 -1.07 14.57 8.89
N VAL A 405 -1.64 15.38 9.78
CA VAL A 405 -3.08 15.68 9.78
C VAL A 405 -3.50 16.34 8.47
N GLN A 406 -2.74 17.34 8.02
CA GLN A 406 -2.98 18.02 6.74
C GLN A 406 -2.90 17.03 5.57
N PHE A 407 -1.91 16.15 5.55
CA PHE A 407 -1.77 15.11 4.53
C PHE A 407 -3.01 14.21 4.47
N VAL A 408 -3.45 13.67 5.61
CA VAL A 408 -4.63 12.79 5.67
C VAL A 408 -5.89 13.54 5.21
N CYS A 409 -6.11 14.77 5.68
CA CYS A 409 -7.27 15.58 5.27
C CYS A 409 -7.28 15.88 3.76
N ARG A 410 -6.11 16.19 3.18
CA ARG A 410 -5.98 16.50 1.75
C ARG A 410 -6.22 15.28 0.86
N HIS A 411 -5.89 14.10 1.36
CA HIS A 411 -5.95 12.84 0.61
C HIS A 411 -7.02 11.89 1.13
N LEU A 412 -8.02 12.39 1.87
CA LEU A 412 -9.01 11.56 2.54
C LEU A 412 -9.79 10.65 1.58
N TYR A 413 -10.14 11.14 0.40
CA TYR A 413 -10.80 10.36 -0.66
C TYR A 413 -9.85 9.48 -1.48
N CYS A 414 -8.54 9.62 -1.27
CA CYS A 414 -7.54 8.69 -1.80
C CYS A 414 -7.35 7.47 -0.89
N LEU A 415 -8.04 7.40 0.25
CA LEU A 415 -7.87 6.34 1.23
C LEU A 415 -8.14 4.95 0.63
N ARG A 416 -7.31 4.00 1.01
CA ARG A 416 -7.42 2.59 0.65
C ARG A 416 -7.17 1.74 1.88
N PHE A 417 -8.02 0.74 2.05
CA PHE A 417 -7.88 -0.29 3.07
C PHE A 417 -7.43 -1.57 2.40
N ILE A 418 -6.31 -2.11 2.86
CA ILE A 418 -5.75 -3.35 2.35
C ILE A 418 -5.82 -4.37 3.47
N GLU A 419 -6.64 -5.39 3.25
CA GLU A 419 -6.59 -6.60 4.05
C GLU A 419 -5.53 -7.51 3.44
N PHE A 420 -4.39 -7.63 4.13
CA PHE A 420 -3.38 -8.62 3.79
C PHE A 420 -3.86 -9.96 4.33
N LYS A 421 -4.02 -10.95 3.45
CA LYS A 421 -4.40 -12.27 3.94
C LYS A 421 -3.17 -12.92 4.56
N ASN A 422 -3.30 -13.23 5.85
CA ASN A 422 -2.39 -14.10 6.56
C ASN A 422 -2.93 -15.52 6.56
N THR A 423 -3.48 -15.93 5.42
CA THR A 423 -4.02 -17.26 5.17
C THR A 423 -2.93 -18.26 5.53
N SER A 424 -3.00 -18.71 6.78
CA SER A 424 -2.29 -19.82 7.41
C SER A 424 -1.25 -20.41 6.47
N PHE A 425 0.00 -19.92 6.62
CA PHE A 425 1.22 -20.43 6.02
C PHE A 425 1.07 -21.88 5.59
N ARG A 426 0.75 -22.07 4.30
CA ARG A 426 0.91 -23.18 3.34
C ARG A 426 1.01 -24.65 3.80
N TRP A 427 0.86 -24.97 5.06
CA TRP A 427 1.51 -26.11 5.65
C TRP A 427 0.76 -26.47 6.93
N GLY A 428 -0.18 -27.41 6.83
CA GLY A 428 -0.33 -28.33 7.96
C GLY A 428 1.06 -28.88 8.28
N GLU A 429 1.39 -29.06 9.56
CA GLU A 429 2.71 -29.52 10.07
C GLU A 429 3.57 -30.11 8.95
N ILE A 430 4.51 -29.35 8.36
CA ILE A 430 5.57 -29.94 7.50
C ILE A 430 6.50 -30.70 8.43
N HIS A 431 5.97 -31.72 9.08
CA HIS A 431 6.72 -32.79 9.69
C HIS A 431 6.92 -33.83 8.59
N ASN A 432 7.84 -33.52 7.68
CA ASN A 432 8.56 -34.47 6.83
C ASN A 432 7.75 -35.35 5.87
N LYS A 433 6.44 -35.15 5.65
CA LYS A 433 5.65 -35.94 4.67
C LYS A 433 4.51 -35.15 4.01
N ILE A 434 4.46 -35.21 2.67
CA ILE A 434 3.44 -34.68 1.73
C ILE A 434 1.98 -35.12 2.05
N SER A 435 1.75 -36.05 2.97
CA SER A 435 0.46 -36.74 3.10
C SER A 435 -0.68 -35.95 3.78
N ASN A 436 -0.42 -34.82 4.42
CA ASN A 436 -1.42 -34.07 5.22
C ASN A 436 -1.61 -32.63 4.71
N VAL A 437 -2.06 -32.46 3.48
CA VAL A 437 -2.45 -31.15 2.95
C VAL A 437 -3.82 -30.76 3.52
N ASP A 438 -3.92 -29.55 4.09
CA ASP A 438 -5.20 -28.96 4.51
C ASP A 438 -6.15 -28.81 3.31
N PRO A 439 -7.32 -29.46 3.29
CA PRO A 439 -8.30 -29.32 2.20
C PRO A 439 -8.71 -27.87 1.91
N ALA A 440 -8.65 -26.98 2.90
CA ALA A 440 -8.95 -25.56 2.72
C ALA A 440 -7.93 -24.85 1.82
N LEU A 441 -6.71 -25.37 1.69
CA LEU A 441 -5.68 -24.84 0.79
C LEU A 441 -6.06 -25.12 -0.68
N THR A 442 -6.51 -26.33 -0.98
CA THR A 442 -6.93 -26.72 -2.34
C THR A 442 -8.08 -25.85 -2.82
N GLU A 443 -9.11 -25.68 -2.00
CA GLU A 443 -10.28 -24.88 -2.34
C GLU A 443 -9.89 -23.42 -2.64
N ARG A 444 -9.02 -22.82 -1.82
CA ARG A 444 -8.52 -21.45 -2.06
C ARG A 444 -7.64 -21.33 -3.30
N LEU A 445 -6.77 -22.30 -3.56
CA LEU A 445 -5.96 -22.29 -4.79
C LEU A 445 -6.85 -22.38 -6.03
N VAL A 446 -7.92 -23.17 -5.95
CA VAL A 446 -8.94 -23.27 -7.00
C VAL A 446 -9.67 -21.93 -7.18
N GLU A 447 -10.16 -21.33 -6.10
CA GLU A 447 -10.81 -20.01 -6.15
C GLU A 447 -9.90 -18.92 -6.73
N VAL A 448 -8.63 -18.87 -6.31
CA VAL A 448 -7.75 -17.76 -6.70
C VAL A 448 -7.17 -17.91 -8.10
N PHE A 449 -6.95 -19.13 -8.59
CA PHE A 449 -6.25 -19.37 -9.86
C PHE A 449 -7.07 -20.06 -10.95
N LEU A 450 -8.23 -20.63 -10.66
CA LEU A 450 -8.96 -21.48 -11.62
C LEU A 450 -10.33 -20.95 -12.03
N GLU A 451 -10.71 -19.75 -11.60
CA GLU A 451 -11.87 -19.06 -12.19
C GLU A 451 -11.65 -18.75 -13.68
N ASP A 452 -10.41 -18.75 -14.16
CA ASP A 452 -10.03 -18.55 -15.57
C ASP A 452 -8.90 -19.52 -16.01
N ILE A 453 -9.16 -20.32 -17.05
CA ILE A 453 -8.21 -21.28 -17.65
C ILE A 453 -6.90 -20.58 -18.08
N SER A 454 -6.94 -19.28 -18.38
CA SER A 454 -5.75 -18.49 -18.74
C SER A 454 -4.71 -18.33 -17.62
N GLN A 455 -5.09 -18.70 -16.38
CA GLN A 455 -4.28 -18.61 -15.17
C GLN A 455 -3.67 -19.95 -14.71
N GLU A 456 -4.05 -21.08 -15.32
CA GLU A 456 -3.48 -22.41 -14.99
C GLU A 456 -1.95 -22.43 -15.12
N SER A 457 -1.40 -21.75 -16.13
CA SER A 457 0.05 -21.64 -16.30
C SER A 457 0.73 -20.94 -15.12
N GLN A 458 0.13 -19.90 -14.55
CA GLN A 458 0.70 -19.18 -13.40
C GLN A 458 0.52 -19.95 -12.11
N LEU A 459 -0.57 -20.71 -11.96
CA LEU A 459 -0.73 -21.65 -10.86
C LEU A 459 0.38 -22.70 -10.89
N ILE A 460 0.69 -23.26 -12.05
CA ILE A 460 1.79 -24.21 -12.21
C ILE A 460 3.12 -23.58 -11.80
N GLU A 461 3.44 -22.39 -12.32
CA GLU A 461 4.68 -21.66 -12.00
C GLU A 461 4.81 -21.38 -10.50
N PHE A 462 3.72 -20.95 -9.88
CA PHE A 462 3.61 -20.71 -8.45
C PHE A 462 3.82 -21.99 -7.63
N LEU A 463 3.06 -23.05 -7.93
CA LEU A 463 3.12 -24.34 -7.23
C LEU A 463 4.49 -24.99 -7.40
N PHE A 464 5.14 -24.77 -8.54
CA PHE A 464 6.46 -25.30 -8.81
C PHE A 464 7.54 -24.63 -7.94
N LEU A 465 7.51 -23.31 -7.79
CA LEU A 465 8.41 -22.60 -6.85
C LEU A 465 8.20 -23.04 -5.39
N ASP A 466 6.96 -23.31 -4.99
CA ASP A 466 6.65 -23.84 -3.66
C ASP A 466 7.13 -25.29 -3.48
N PHE A 467 6.95 -26.11 -4.50
CA PHE A 467 7.44 -27.47 -4.52
C PHE A 467 8.97 -27.55 -4.41
N LEU A 468 9.70 -26.63 -5.06
CA LEU A 468 11.15 -26.59 -4.98
C LEU A 468 11.65 -26.32 -3.56
N ASP A 469 10.96 -25.49 -2.78
CA ASP A 469 11.27 -25.30 -1.36
C ASP A 469 11.09 -26.62 -0.57
N TYR A 470 9.99 -27.32 -0.82
CA TYR A 470 9.70 -28.58 -0.14
C TYR A 470 10.78 -29.63 -0.42
N ILE A 471 11.10 -29.85 -1.70
CA ILE A 471 12.11 -30.84 -2.08
C ILE A 471 13.48 -30.49 -1.53
N HIS A 472 13.83 -29.21 -1.50
CA HIS A 472 15.11 -28.79 -0.96
C HIS A 472 15.27 -29.22 0.50
N ILE A 473 14.19 -29.14 1.29
CA ILE A 473 14.16 -29.60 2.69
C ILE A 473 14.20 -31.13 2.79
N ASP A 474 13.38 -31.83 2.00
CA ASP A 474 13.19 -33.29 2.11
C ASP A 474 14.38 -34.09 1.55
N LYS A 475 14.89 -33.69 0.38
CA LYS A 475 15.86 -34.46 -0.43
C LYS A 475 17.12 -33.68 -0.81
N GLY A 476 17.20 -32.38 -0.52
CA GLY A 476 18.29 -31.51 -0.97
C GLY A 476 18.18 -31.10 -2.45
N LEU A 477 19.30 -30.69 -3.04
CA LEU A 477 19.35 -30.23 -4.44
C LEU A 477 19.27 -31.41 -5.43
N ILE A 478 18.06 -31.71 -5.92
CA ILE A 478 17.85 -32.65 -7.03
C ILE A 478 18.17 -31.95 -8.36
N LYS A 479 18.97 -32.61 -9.21
CA LYS A 479 19.33 -32.10 -10.55
C LYS A 479 18.69 -32.89 -11.70
N ASP A 480 18.12 -34.07 -11.43
CA ASP A 480 17.48 -34.90 -12.45
C ASP A 480 16.06 -34.39 -12.75
N SER A 481 15.83 -33.98 -13.99
CA SER A 481 14.55 -33.45 -14.47
C SER A 481 13.41 -34.47 -14.38
N GLU A 482 13.67 -35.76 -14.57
CA GLU A 482 12.63 -36.80 -14.51
C GLU A 482 12.21 -37.07 -13.05
N GLU A 483 13.18 -37.00 -12.12
CA GLU A 483 12.88 -37.10 -10.69
C GLU A 483 12.08 -35.88 -10.21
N ILE A 484 12.46 -34.67 -10.62
CA ILE A 484 11.73 -33.43 -10.33
C ILE A 484 10.29 -33.53 -10.85
N LYS A 485 10.10 -33.98 -12.09
CA LYS A 485 8.77 -34.17 -12.70
C LYS A 485 7.91 -35.16 -11.94
N THR A 486 8.47 -36.31 -11.59
CA THR A 486 7.75 -37.35 -10.84
C THR A 486 7.33 -36.86 -9.45
N ASN A 487 8.25 -36.21 -8.73
CA ASN A 487 7.94 -35.68 -7.41
C ASN A 487 6.96 -34.50 -7.48
N PHE A 488 7.04 -33.64 -8.51
CA PHE A 488 6.11 -32.53 -8.66
C PHE A 488 4.69 -33.04 -8.96
N GLN A 489 4.54 -34.08 -9.77
CA GLN A 489 3.26 -34.76 -9.96
C GLN A 489 2.71 -35.33 -8.66
N ASN A 490 3.55 -35.92 -7.81
CA ASN A 490 3.13 -36.41 -6.50
C ASN A 490 2.71 -35.27 -5.56
N TYR A 491 3.40 -34.13 -5.62
CA TYR A 491 3.01 -32.92 -4.92
C TYR A 491 1.63 -32.42 -5.37
N LEU A 492 1.38 -32.33 -6.68
CA LEU A 492 0.05 -31.96 -7.21
C LEU A 492 -1.05 -32.93 -6.77
N LYS A 493 -0.78 -34.25 -6.76
CA LYS A 493 -1.72 -35.25 -6.25
C LYS A 493 -2.06 -35.03 -4.78
N SER A 494 -1.07 -34.67 -3.95
CA SER A 494 -1.30 -34.39 -2.54
C SER A 494 -2.22 -33.19 -2.30
N LEU A 495 -2.13 -32.19 -3.18
CA LEU A 495 -3.00 -31.03 -3.19
C LEU A 495 -4.37 -31.32 -3.82
N ARG A 496 -4.63 -32.54 -4.31
CA ARG A 496 -5.81 -32.91 -5.11
C ARG A 496 -5.94 -32.11 -6.42
N LEU A 497 -4.80 -31.69 -6.98
CA LEU A 497 -4.70 -30.90 -8.22
C LEU A 497 -4.16 -31.74 -9.40
N GLU A 498 -4.47 -33.04 -9.43
CA GLU A 498 -3.96 -33.97 -10.44
C GLU A 498 -4.50 -33.74 -11.86
N TYR A 499 -5.55 -32.94 -12.01
CA TYR A 499 -6.06 -32.52 -13.31
C TYR A 499 -5.12 -31.53 -14.03
N ILE A 500 -4.21 -30.88 -13.30
CA ILE A 500 -3.24 -29.93 -13.87
C ILE A 500 -2.23 -30.67 -14.75
N GLN A 501 -2.20 -30.34 -16.03
CA GLN A 501 -1.24 -30.91 -16.98
C GLN A 501 0.05 -30.07 -17.00
N ILE A 502 1.14 -30.65 -16.51
CA ILE A 502 2.47 -30.01 -16.55
C ILE A 502 2.95 -29.98 -18.02
N PRO A 503 3.27 -28.80 -18.58
CA PRO A 503 3.80 -28.71 -19.94
C PRO A 503 5.11 -29.51 -20.04
N PRO A 504 5.32 -30.28 -21.13
CA PRO A 504 6.46 -31.19 -21.25
C PRO A 504 7.81 -30.48 -21.13
N ASP A 505 7.92 -29.27 -21.70
CA ASP A 505 9.17 -28.51 -21.73
C ASP A 505 9.41 -27.69 -20.45
N PHE A 506 8.41 -27.56 -19.57
CA PHE A 506 8.48 -26.68 -18.40
C PHE A 506 9.61 -27.08 -17.45
N ILE A 507 9.68 -28.37 -17.09
CA ILE A 507 10.69 -28.88 -16.15
C ILE A 507 12.04 -29.09 -16.86
N GLN A 508 12.02 -29.53 -18.12
CA GLN A 508 13.25 -29.84 -18.86
C GLN A 508 14.09 -28.58 -19.15
N SER A 509 13.43 -27.43 -19.34
CA SER A 509 14.11 -26.14 -19.57
C SER A 509 14.36 -25.33 -18.29
N PHE A 510 13.97 -25.85 -17.12
CA PHE A 510 14.04 -25.08 -15.88
C PHE A 510 15.42 -25.13 -15.23
N GLU A 511 15.98 -23.96 -14.94
CA GLU A 511 17.19 -23.82 -14.14
C GLU A 511 16.87 -23.43 -12.69
N ILE A 512 17.51 -24.11 -11.73
CA ILE A 512 17.35 -23.80 -10.29
C ILE A 512 18.20 -22.57 -9.90
N LYS A 513 19.25 -22.27 -10.67
CA LYS A 513 20.16 -21.14 -10.42
C LYS A 513 19.44 -19.82 -10.66
N GLU A 514 19.92 -18.76 -10.02
CA GLU A 514 19.39 -17.42 -10.24
C GLU A 514 19.81 -16.90 -11.62
N GLU A 515 18.85 -16.41 -12.40
CA GLU A 515 19.16 -15.60 -13.57
C GLU A 515 19.21 -14.12 -13.20
N PHE A 516 20.13 -13.40 -13.85
CA PHE A 516 20.31 -11.98 -13.59
C PHE A 516 19.03 -11.17 -13.87
N VAL A 517 18.39 -11.40 -15.01
CA VAL A 517 17.21 -10.65 -15.45
C VAL A 517 16.02 -10.88 -14.51
N THR A 518 15.72 -12.13 -14.19
CA THR A 518 14.62 -12.51 -13.28
C THR A 518 14.84 -11.91 -11.89
N SER A 519 16.04 -12.07 -11.34
CA SER A 519 16.40 -11.59 -10.00
C SER A 519 16.38 -10.06 -9.93
N SER A 520 16.91 -9.37 -10.95
CA SER A 520 16.89 -7.90 -11.03
C SER A 520 15.46 -7.36 -11.10
N TYR A 521 14.62 -7.96 -11.94
CA TYR A 521 13.22 -7.53 -12.09
C TYR A 521 12.45 -7.67 -10.77
N ILE A 522 12.48 -8.86 -10.15
CA ILE A 522 11.70 -9.11 -8.93
C ILE A 522 12.28 -8.35 -7.73
N SER A 523 13.59 -8.10 -7.70
CA SER A 523 14.23 -7.21 -6.70
C SER A 523 13.79 -5.77 -6.85
N GLY A 524 13.70 -5.27 -8.08
CA GLY A 524 13.18 -3.94 -8.38
C GLY A 524 11.74 -3.78 -7.89
N VAL A 525 10.88 -4.76 -8.19
CA VAL A 525 9.50 -4.82 -7.67
C VAL A 525 9.51 -4.79 -6.13
N CYS A 526 10.25 -5.71 -5.49
CA CYS A 526 10.31 -5.80 -4.04
C CYS A 526 10.79 -4.50 -3.38
N SER A 527 11.84 -3.86 -3.95
CA SER A 527 12.36 -2.60 -3.44
C SER A 527 11.31 -1.50 -3.45
N GLN A 528 10.55 -1.38 -4.54
CA GLN A 528 9.49 -0.40 -4.65
C GLN A 528 8.34 -0.69 -3.67
N GLU A 529 7.97 -1.96 -3.49
CA GLU A 529 6.95 -2.34 -2.51
C GLU A 529 7.38 -2.03 -1.07
N ILE A 530 8.64 -2.29 -0.71
CA ILE A 530 9.20 -1.92 0.60
C ILE A 530 9.10 -0.40 0.81
N ILE A 531 9.45 0.40 -0.20
CA ILE A 531 9.34 1.86 -0.15
C ILE A 531 7.90 2.28 0.13
N LYS A 532 6.89 1.69 -0.53
CA LYS A 532 5.47 1.97 -0.29
C LYS A 532 5.05 1.63 1.15
N LEU A 533 5.47 0.47 1.66
CA LEU A 533 5.15 0.00 3.01
C LEU A 533 5.79 0.87 4.09
N VAL A 534 7.06 1.25 3.92
CA VAL A 534 7.80 2.12 4.84
C VAL A 534 7.19 3.51 4.88
N MET A 535 6.84 4.09 3.73
CA MET A 535 6.28 5.44 3.66
C MET A 535 4.82 5.52 4.13
N GLY A 536 4.09 4.40 4.16
CA GLY A 536 2.65 4.43 4.39
C GLY A 536 1.90 5.11 3.25
N ARG A 537 2.41 5.04 2.01
CA ARG A 537 1.88 5.78 0.85
C ARG A 537 1.93 4.91 -0.39
N PHE A 538 1.05 5.22 -1.35
CA PHE A 538 0.79 4.40 -2.53
C PHE A 538 0.19 3.03 -2.17
N VAL A 539 -0.44 2.40 -3.15
CA VAL A 539 -1.07 1.09 -2.97
C VAL A 539 0.00 0.01 -3.15
N PRO A 540 0.40 -0.73 -2.09
CA PRO A 540 1.24 -1.90 -2.23
C PRO A 540 0.47 -3.06 -2.87
N LEU A 541 1.21 -4.01 -3.43
CA LEU A 541 0.69 -5.29 -3.89
C LEU A 541 0.03 -6.04 -2.73
N ASN A 542 -1.16 -6.57 -2.98
CA ASN A 542 -1.90 -7.34 -1.98
C ASN A 542 -1.58 -8.84 -2.15
N ASN A 543 -0.72 -9.33 -1.26
CA ASN A 543 -0.26 -10.72 -1.12
C ASN A 543 0.82 -11.18 -2.12
N LEU A 544 0.45 -11.68 -3.31
CA LEU A 544 1.37 -12.41 -4.20
C LEU A 544 1.54 -11.73 -5.57
N LEU A 545 2.78 -11.70 -6.06
CA LEU A 545 3.11 -11.49 -7.47
C LEU A 545 3.99 -12.62 -7.98
N THR A 546 3.67 -13.12 -9.18
CA THR A 546 4.53 -14.05 -9.93
C THR A 546 5.05 -13.38 -11.20
N TRP A 547 6.26 -13.77 -11.60
CA TRP A 547 6.94 -13.29 -12.80
C TRP A 547 7.53 -14.46 -13.57
N ASN A 548 7.36 -14.45 -14.89
CA ASN A 548 8.02 -15.37 -15.81
C ASN A 548 8.78 -14.54 -16.87
N SER A 549 10.11 -14.59 -16.83
CA SER A 549 10.98 -13.81 -17.72
C SER A 549 10.87 -14.24 -19.18
N LYS A 550 10.79 -15.55 -19.46
CA LYS A 550 10.64 -16.10 -20.82
C LYS A 550 9.35 -15.69 -21.50
N LYS A 551 8.25 -15.64 -20.74
CA LYS A 551 6.94 -15.17 -21.23
C LYS A 551 6.76 -13.66 -21.13
N CYS A 552 7.69 -12.96 -20.45
CA CYS A 552 7.56 -11.54 -20.08
C CYS A 552 6.19 -11.24 -19.44
N ARG A 553 5.72 -12.13 -18.56
CA ARG A 553 4.39 -12.06 -17.94
C ARG A 553 4.50 -11.90 -16.44
N CYS A 554 3.79 -10.91 -15.89
CA CYS A 554 3.55 -10.76 -14.46
C CYS A 554 2.07 -11.01 -14.13
N SER A 555 1.77 -11.46 -12.92
CA SER A 555 0.38 -11.62 -12.44
C SER A 555 0.34 -11.43 -10.92
N THR A 556 -0.77 -10.90 -10.40
CA THR A 556 -0.97 -10.62 -8.98
C THR A 556 -2.16 -11.37 -8.43
N PHE A 557 -2.02 -11.97 -7.25
CA PHE A 557 -3.02 -12.85 -6.66
C PHE A 557 -3.23 -12.55 -5.17
N LYS A 558 -4.48 -12.65 -4.70
CA LYS A 558 -4.86 -12.47 -3.29
C LYS A 558 -5.05 -13.81 -2.58
N LEU A 559 -3.94 -14.49 -2.36
CA LEU A 559 -3.88 -15.79 -1.66
C LEU A 559 -3.85 -15.64 -0.16
#